data_AF-A0AA88GJW0-F1
#
_entry.id   AF-A0AA88GJW0-F1
#
_cell.length_a   1.000
_cell.length_b   1.000
_cell.length_c   1.000
_cell.angle_alpha   90.00
_cell.angle_beta   90.00
_cell.angle_gamma   90.00
#
_symmetry.space_group_name_H-M   'P 1'
#
loop_
_entity.id
_entity.type
_entity.pdbx_description
1 polymer ?
#
loop_
_entity_poly.entity_id
_entity_poly.type
_entity_poly.pdbx_seq_one_letter_code
_entity_poly.pdbx_strand_id
1 'polypeptide(L)'
;MKRNREEGSEINHQVVIDDDDEEESLQKTMIHQDENLQSSKVQKTTIMMMDSLLLADDMIFHILEYLNVHLIFKTCVRISKQWLHVAQRMPTVLDFSNSVIDLETLESVMKCSYLNNVTCLDLLGNEIGNSGIKILVRGESVLTNLTELNLKRNNIGEKGVLSC
;
A
#
# COMPACT_ATOMS: atom_id res chain seq x y z
N MET A 1 -40.38 -84.33 -51.77
CA MET A 1 -39.64 -84.93 -50.63
C MET A 1 -38.86 -83.79 -49.96
N LYS A 2 -39.30 -83.23 -48.82
CA LYS A 2 -38.80 -83.49 -47.43
C LYS A 2 -37.26 -83.62 -47.41
N ARG A 3 -36.44 -82.91 -46.61
CA ARG A 3 -36.61 -82.36 -45.24
C ARG A 3 -35.42 -81.44 -44.84
N ASN A 4 -35.67 -80.60 -43.83
CA ASN A 4 -34.89 -79.54 -43.13
C ASN A 4 -33.51 -79.86 -42.52
N ARG A 5 -32.72 -78.80 -42.23
CA ARG A 5 -32.13 -78.42 -40.89
C ARG A 5 -31.26 -77.15 -41.04
N GLU A 6 -31.65 -75.97 -40.53
CA GLU A 6 -31.44 -75.42 -39.16
C GLU A 6 -29.99 -75.43 -38.67
N GLU A 7 -29.28 -74.29 -38.80
CA GLU A 7 -28.28 -73.80 -37.85
C GLU A 7 -28.25 -72.26 -37.89
N GLY A 8 -28.17 -71.61 -36.72
CA GLY A 8 -27.75 -70.22 -36.57
C GLY A 8 -28.82 -69.24 -36.07
N SER A 9 -28.95 -69.10 -34.74
CA SER A 9 -29.52 -67.91 -34.10
C SER A 9 -28.71 -67.58 -32.86
N GLU A 10 -27.57 -66.91 -33.07
CA GLU A 10 -26.90 -66.14 -32.01
C GLU A 10 -27.48 -64.73 -31.99
N ILE A 11 -27.76 -64.28 -30.78
CA ILE A 11 -28.51 -63.09 -30.41
C ILE A 11 -27.50 -61.94 -30.38
N ASN A 12 -27.64 -60.93 -31.26
CA ASN A 12 -26.79 -59.75 -31.21
C ASN A 12 -27.54 -58.61 -30.48
N HIS A 13 -27.08 -58.26 -29.28
CA HIS A 13 -27.55 -57.08 -28.55
C HIS A 13 -27.01 -55.83 -29.24
N GLN A 14 -27.86 -55.15 -30.01
CA GLN A 14 -27.59 -53.80 -30.51
C GLN A 14 -27.75 -52.82 -29.33
N VAL A 15 -26.65 -52.23 -28.86
CA VAL A 15 -26.68 -51.03 -28.01
C VAL A 15 -27.08 -49.87 -28.91
N VAL A 16 -28.26 -49.31 -28.70
CA VAL A 16 -28.66 -48.01 -29.24
C VAL A 16 -27.99 -46.96 -28.37
N ILE A 17 -27.08 -46.17 -28.95
CA ILE A 17 -26.55 -44.95 -28.32
C ILE A 17 -27.39 -43.82 -28.91
N ASP A 18 -28.11 -43.11 -28.06
CA ASP A 18 -28.95 -41.97 -28.46
C ASP A 18 -28.06 -40.76 -28.78
N ASP A 19 -28.22 -40.18 -29.98
CA ASP A 19 -27.43 -39.07 -30.53
C ASP A 19 -27.78 -37.68 -29.92
N ASP A 20 -28.64 -37.60 -28.90
CA ASP A 20 -29.15 -36.33 -28.35
C ASP A 20 -28.26 -35.70 -27.24
N ASP A 21 -27.25 -36.41 -26.71
CA ASP A 21 -26.44 -35.93 -25.57
C ASP A 21 -25.23 -35.05 -25.96
N GLU A 22 -24.81 -35.03 -27.24
CA GLU A 22 -23.66 -34.21 -27.69
C GLU A 22 -24.04 -32.75 -27.98
N GLU A 23 -25.24 -32.47 -28.47
CA GLU A 23 -25.63 -31.12 -28.88
C GLU A 23 -25.90 -30.19 -27.67
N GLU A 24 -26.46 -30.71 -26.58
CA GLU A 24 -26.66 -29.96 -25.33
C GLU A 24 -25.32 -29.65 -24.62
N SER A 25 -24.34 -30.56 -24.75
CA SER A 25 -22.98 -30.40 -24.22
C SER A 25 -22.21 -29.31 -24.96
N LEU A 26 -22.35 -29.22 -26.29
CA LEU A 26 -21.74 -28.16 -27.10
C LEU A 26 -22.38 -26.79 -26.85
N GLN A 27 -23.71 -26.72 -26.69
CA GLN A 27 -24.41 -25.47 -26.38
C GLN A 27 -24.05 -24.94 -24.97
N LYS A 28 -23.99 -25.79 -23.94
CA LYS A 28 -23.52 -25.39 -22.59
C LYS A 28 -22.09 -24.86 -22.60
N THR A 29 -21.22 -25.45 -23.42
CA THR A 29 -19.82 -25.04 -23.52
C THR A 29 -19.67 -23.67 -24.21
N MET A 30 -20.47 -23.39 -25.24
CA MET A 30 -20.48 -22.06 -25.89
C MET A 30 -21.03 -20.95 -24.99
N ILE A 31 -22.12 -21.21 -24.25
CA ILE A 31 -22.72 -20.24 -23.33
C ILE A 31 -21.74 -19.89 -22.19
N HIS A 32 -21.04 -20.87 -21.62
CA HIS A 32 -20.03 -20.63 -20.59
C HIS A 32 -18.78 -19.89 -21.09
N GLN A 33 -18.43 -20.02 -22.38
CA GLN A 33 -17.32 -19.27 -22.98
C GLN A 33 -17.67 -17.79 -23.16
N ASP A 34 -18.91 -17.48 -23.59
CA ASP A 34 -19.37 -16.10 -23.73
C ASP A 34 -19.52 -15.39 -22.37
N GLU A 35 -20.04 -16.07 -21.35
CA GLU A 35 -20.13 -15.52 -19.98
C GLU A 35 -18.74 -15.21 -19.40
N ASN A 36 -17.75 -16.08 -19.62
CA ASN A 36 -16.37 -15.83 -19.19
C ASN A 36 -15.71 -14.69 -19.97
N LEU A 37 -15.97 -14.58 -21.28
CA LEU A 37 -15.42 -13.51 -22.11
C LEU A 37 -16.03 -12.15 -21.73
N GLN A 38 -17.33 -12.10 -21.43
CA GLN A 38 -17.99 -10.89 -20.93
C GLN A 38 -17.55 -10.55 -19.51
N SER A 39 -17.45 -11.52 -18.60
CA SER A 39 -16.93 -11.31 -17.24
C SER A 39 -15.50 -10.78 -17.24
N SER A 40 -14.61 -11.32 -18.08
CA SER A 40 -13.24 -10.81 -18.19
C SER A 40 -13.17 -9.43 -18.84
N LYS A 41 -14.00 -9.12 -19.85
CA LYS A 41 -14.07 -7.78 -20.45
C LYS A 41 -14.66 -6.76 -19.48
N VAL A 42 -15.69 -7.13 -18.72
CA VAL A 42 -16.29 -6.29 -17.68
C VAL A 42 -15.28 -6.08 -16.56
N GLN A 43 -14.62 -7.12 -16.04
CA GLN A 43 -13.55 -6.97 -15.05
C GLN A 43 -12.41 -6.11 -15.58
N LYS A 44 -11.96 -6.32 -16.83
CA LYS A 44 -10.91 -5.52 -17.44
C LYS A 44 -11.33 -4.07 -17.67
N THR A 45 -12.59 -3.81 -18.01
CA THR A 45 -13.16 -2.47 -18.15
C THR A 45 -13.34 -1.80 -16.79
N THR A 46 -13.78 -2.54 -15.76
CA THR A 46 -13.85 -2.09 -14.37
C THR A 46 -12.46 -1.77 -13.81
N ILE A 47 -11.45 -2.59 -14.14
CA ILE A 47 -10.04 -2.35 -13.82
C ILE A 47 -9.54 -1.08 -14.55
N MET A 48 -9.83 -0.92 -15.84
CA MET A 48 -9.45 0.28 -16.61
C MET A 48 -10.20 1.56 -16.17
N MET A 49 -11.47 1.45 -15.75
CA MET A 49 -12.27 2.58 -15.25
C MET A 49 -11.82 3.03 -13.86
N MET A 50 -11.30 2.12 -13.02
CA MET A 50 -10.72 2.48 -11.71
C MET A 50 -9.42 3.28 -11.85
N ASP A 51 -8.65 3.09 -12.91
CA ASP A 51 -7.45 3.90 -13.20
C ASP A 51 -7.81 5.36 -13.58
N SER A 52 -9.04 5.60 -14.07
CA SER A 52 -9.48 6.92 -14.56
C SER A 52 -9.93 7.89 -13.46
N LEU A 53 -10.04 7.44 -12.21
CA LEU A 53 -10.39 8.25 -11.03
C LEU A 53 -9.25 8.37 -10.02
N LEU A 54 -8.06 7.84 -10.33
CA LEU A 54 -6.91 7.99 -9.45
C LEU A 54 -6.43 9.45 -9.50
N LEU A 55 -6.57 10.18 -8.39
CA LEU A 55 -6.02 11.53 -8.26
C LEU A 55 -4.52 11.45 -8.56
N ALA A 56 -4.03 12.27 -9.50
CA ALA A 56 -2.60 12.37 -9.73
C ALA A 56 -1.88 12.89 -8.47
N ASP A 57 -0.60 12.55 -8.31
CA ASP A 57 0.19 12.93 -7.13
C ASP A 57 0.16 14.44 -6.87
N ASP A 58 0.20 15.27 -7.91
CA ASP A 58 0.15 16.72 -7.78
C ASP A 58 -1.21 17.21 -7.27
N MET A 59 -2.31 16.56 -7.65
CA MET A 59 -3.63 16.88 -7.12
C MET A 59 -3.74 16.50 -5.64
N ILE A 60 -3.19 15.33 -5.25
CA ILE A 60 -3.14 14.92 -3.85
C ILE A 60 -2.29 15.91 -3.06
N PHE A 61 -1.13 16.32 -3.59
CA PHE A 61 -0.24 17.29 -2.95
C PHE A 61 -0.98 18.59 -2.67
N HIS A 62 -1.65 19.15 -3.69
CA HIS A 62 -2.46 20.35 -3.52
C HIS A 62 -3.61 20.16 -2.54
N ILE A 63 -4.25 18.98 -2.48
CA ILE A 63 -5.26 18.72 -1.45
C ILE A 63 -4.62 18.77 -0.06
N LEU A 64 -3.50 18.06 0.15
CA LEU A 64 -2.82 17.97 1.43
C LEU A 64 -2.31 19.32 1.92
N GLU A 65 -1.89 20.21 1.01
CA GLU A 65 -1.42 21.58 1.31
C GLU A 65 -2.42 22.40 2.13
N TYR A 66 -3.72 22.18 1.94
CA TYR A 66 -4.78 22.89 2.67
C TYR A 66 -5.30 22.13 3.89
N LEU A 67 -4.76 20.95 4.18
CA LEU A 67 -5.18 20.15 5.33
C LEU A 67 -4.29 20.39 6.56
N ASN A 68 -4.90 20.25 7.73
CA ASN A 68 -4.15 20.26 8.98
C ASN A 68 -3.21 19.05 9.06
N VAL A 69 -1.96 19.27 9.47
CA VAL A 69 -0.93 18.23 9.60
C VAL A 69 -1.37 17.02 10.44
N HIS A 70 -2.16 17.23 11.49
CA HIS A 70 -2.74 16.17 12.30
C HIS A 70 -3.69 15.29 11.48
N LEU A 71 -4.53 15.89 10.63
CA LEU A 71 -5.44 15.15 9.75
C LEU A 71 -4.67 14.36 8.68
N ILE A 72 -3.61 14.96 8.13
CA ILE A 72 -2.76 14.32 7.12
C ILE A 72 -2.19 13.02 7.70
N PHE A 73 -1.48 13.10 8.83
CA PHE A 73 -0.80 11.94 9.43
C PHE A 73 -1.75 10.96 10.15
N LYS A 74 -2.92 11.41 10.60
CA LYS A 74 -3.89 10.52 11.26
C LYS A 74 -4.76 9.75 10.27
N THR A 75 -5.18 10.41 9.19
CA THR A 75 -6.20 9.89 8.28
C THR A 75 -5.71 9.77 6.85
N CYS A 76 -5.15 10.83 6.26
CA CYS A 76 -4.82 10.84 4.84
C CYS A 76 -3.78 9.77 4.46
N VAL A 77 -2.75 9.58 5.28
CA VAL A 77 -1.72 8.55 5.06
C VAL A 77 -2.27 7.10 5.08
N ARG A 78 -3.49 6.91 5.59
CA ARG A 78 -4.17 5.60 5.65
C ARG A 78 -5.10 5.36 4.46
N ILE A 79 -5.35 6.37 3.62
CA ILE A 79 -6.27 6.27 2.47
C ILE A 79 -5.72 5.29 1.43
N SER A 80 -4.47 5.47 1.01
CA SER A 80 -3.79 4.55 0.10
C SER A 80 -2.28 4.73 0.15
N LYS A 81 -1.54 3.81 -0.48
CA LYS A 81 -0.07 3.94 -0.64
C LYS A 81 0.32 5.23 -1.37
N GLN A 82 -0.51 5.69 -2.30
CA GLN A 82 -0.27 6.93 -3.05
C GLN A 82 -0.38 8.15 -2.13
N TRP A 83 -1.41 8.22 -1.30
CA TRP A 83 -1.57 9.31 -0.33
C TRP A 83 -0.45 9.33 0.70
N LEU A 84 -0.01 8.16 1.17
CA LEU A 84 1.19 8.03 2.02
C LEU A 84 2.44 8.56 1.30
N HIS A 85 2.66 8.15 0.06
CA HIS A 85 3.81 8.59 -0.75
C HIS A 85 3.85 10.11 -0.94
N VAL A 86 2.70 10.72 -1.27
CA VAL A 86 2.60 12.16 -1.46
C VAL A 86 2.74 12.92 -0.14
N ALA A 87 2.13 12.43 0.95
CA ALA A 87 2.28 13.03 2.28
C ALA A 87 3.73 13.05 2.76
N GLN A 88 4.54 12.02 2.42
CA GLN A 88 5.96 11.96 2.73
C GLN A 88 6.81 13.00 1.97
N ARG A 89 6.24 13.69 0.97
CA ARG A 89 6.89 14.78 0.25
C ARG A 89 6.53 16.15 0.83
N MET A 90 5.55 16.22 1.73
CA MET A 90 5.07 17.47 2.31
C MET A 90 6.07 18.00 3.34
N PRO A 91 6.46 19.29 3.29
CA PRO A 91 7.24 19.91 4.36
C PRO A 91 6.51 19.77 5.69
N THR A 92 7.22 19.28 6.71
CA THR A 92 6.62 19.00 8.03
C THR A 92 7.37 19.73 9.13
N VAL A 93 6.63 20.38 10.02
CA VAL A 93 7.14 20.89 11.30
C VAL A 93 6.89 19.83 12.35
N LEU A 94 7.95 19.35 12.97
CA LEU A 94 7.89 18.37 14.05
C LEU A 94 8.15 19.09 15.38
N ASP A 95 7.07 19.34 16.11
CA ASP A 95 7.08 20.06 17.39
C ASP A 95 6.96 19.10 18.58
N PHE A 96 8.00 19.07 19.41
CA PHE A 96 8.04 18.34 20.66
C PHE A 96 8.22 19.26 21.88
N SER A 97 8.02 20.57 21.74
CA SER A 97 8.22 21.53 22.84
C SER A 97 7.22 21.35 23.99
N ASN A 98 6.06 20.79 23.70
CA ASN A 98 4.97 20.53 24.65
C ASN A 98 4.88 19.04 25.05
N SER A 99 5.91 18.26 24.74
CA SER A 99 6.04 16.85 25.11
C SER A 99 7.31 16.65 25.94
N VAL A 100 7.38 15.52 26.65
CA VAL A 100 8.62 15.08 27.28
C VAL A 100 9.18 13.94 26.45
N ILE A 101 10.30 14.20 25.78
CA ILE A 101 11.04 13.20 25.01
C ILE A 101 12.22 12.70 25.82
N ASP A 102 12.23 11.40 26.09
CA ASP A 102 13.41 10.71 26.58
C ASP A 102 14.37 10.32 25.44
N LEU A 103 15.58 9.88 25.81
CA LEU A 103 16.61 9.52 24.84
C LEU A 103 16.22 8.34 23.96
N GLU A 104 15.43 7.39 24.47
CA GLU A 104 14.95 6.24 23.72
C GLU A 104 13.96 6.64 22.62
N THR A 105 13.03 7.55 22.95
CA THR A 105 12.10 8.14 22.00
C THR A 105 12.86 8.94 20.95
N LEU A 106 13.82 9.78 21.36
CA LEU A 106 14.64 10.54 20.41
C LEU A 106 15.42 9.63 19.45
N GLU A 107 16.01 8.55 19.96
CA GLU A 107 16.72 7.58 19.13
C GLU A 107 15.80 6.85 18.15
N SER A 108 14.60 6.50 18.58
CA SER A 108 13.58 5.88 17.73
C SER A 108 13.13 6.84 16.62
N VAL A 109 12.93 8.10 16.96
CA VAL A 109 12.60 9.16 15.99
C VAL A 109 13.74 9.32 14.99
N MET A 110 15.00 9.40 15.43
CA MET A 110 16.18 9.52 14.56
C MET A 110 16.45 8.30 13.67
N LYS A 111 15.81 7.14 13.91
CA LYS A 111 15.85 5.97 13.02
C LYS A 111 14.72 5.95 11.99
N CYS A 112 13.74 6.85 12.13
CA CYS A 112 12.59 6.90 11.25
C CYS A 112 12.97 7.45 9.87
N SER A 113 12.74 6.67 8.82
CA SER A 113 13.05 7.07 7.43
C SER A 113 12.13 8.17 6.89
N TYR A 114 11.10 8.56 7.65
CA TYR A 114 10.11 9.58 7.26
C TYR A 114 10.45 10.98 7.80
N LEU A 115 11.69 11.21 8.23
CA LEU A 115 12.13 12.54 8.68
C LEU A 115 12.76 13.37 7.57
N ASN A 116 12.93 12.79 6.37
CA ASN A 116 13.57 13.46 5.25
C ASN A 116 12.81 14.70 4.78
N ASN A 117 11.52 14.84 5.07
CA ASN A 117 10.68 15.99 4.74
C ASN A 117 10.47 16.96 5.92
N VAL A 118 11.11 16.71 7.08
CA VAL A 118 11.04 17.63 8.23
C VAL A 118 11.91 18.85 7.94
N THR A 119 11.30 20.03 7.99
CA THR A 119 11.98 21.33 7.77
C THR A 119 12.26 22.07 9.06
N CYS A 120 11.48 21.81 10.11
CA CYS A 120 11.68 22.36 11.44
C CYS A 120 11.51 21.26 12.49
N LEU A 121 12.48 21.14 13.39
CA LEU A 121 12.47 20.22 14.53
C LEU A 121 12.58 21.04 15.82
N ASP A 122 11.50 21.11 16.59
CA ASP A 122 11.48 21.79 17.88
C ASP A 122 11.60 20.78 19.03
N LEU A 123 12.72 20.83 19.75
CA LEU A 123 13.02 20.01 20.91
C LEU A 123 13.10 20.84 22.19
N LEU A 124 12.54 22.05 22.22
CA LEU A 124 12.64 22.96 23.35
C LEU A 124 12.22 22.29 24.67
N GLY A 125 13.08 22.38 25.68
CA GLY A 125 12.74 21.95 27.04
C GLY A 125 12.69 20.44 27.29
N ASN A 126 13.33 19.61 26.45
CA ASN A 126 13.30 18.14 26.57
C ASN A 126 14.44 17.53 27.41
N GLU A 127 15.30 18.33 28.05
CA GLU A 127 16.40 17.85 28.92
C GLU A 127 17.33 16.78 28.29
N ILE A 128 17.43 16.73 26.96
CA ILE A 128 18.15 15.66 26.25
C ILE A 128 19.67 15.63 26.53
N GLY A 129 20.23 16.75 27.02
CA GLY A 129 21.62 16.90 27.39
C GLY A 129 22.63 16.60 26.27
N ASN A 130 23.87 16.32 26.65
CA ASN A 130 24.94 16.00 25.69
C ASN A 130 24.69 14.66 24.96
N SER A 131 23.97 13.72 25.59
CA SER A 131 23.63 12.43 24.99
C SER A 131 22.65 12.60 23.84
N GLY A 132 21.65 13.48 24.00
CA GLY A 132 20.70 13.82 22.93
C GLY A 132 21.39 14.38 21.69
N ILE A 133 22.40 15.24 21.87
CA ILE A 133 23.18 15.77 20.74
C ILE A 133 23.89 14.66 19.96
N LYS A 134 24.50 13.69 20.65
CA LYS A 134 25.12 12.54 19.97
C LYS A 134 24.10 11.71 19.18
N ILE A 135 22.87 11.60 19.67
CA ILE A 135 21.79 10.91 18.96
C ILE A 135 21.40 11.70 17.71
N LEU A 136 21.23 13.02 17.82
CA LEU A 136 20.92 13.90 16.68
C LEU A 136 21.99 13.82 15.59
N VAL A 137 23.27 13.92 15.96
CA VAL A 137 24.40 13.83 15.01
C VAL A 137 24.44 12.46 14.32
N ARG A 138 24.25 11.37 15.06
CA ARG A 138 24.18 10.02 14.46
C ARG A 138 22.99 9.87 13.50
N GLY A 139 21.90 10.57 13.76
CA GLY A 139 20.67 10.56 12.97
C GLY A 139 20.61 11.65 11.89
N GLU A 140 21.62 12.49 11.73
CA GLU A 140 21.55 13.67 10.85
C GLU A 140 21.20 13.31 9.40
N SER A 141 21.61 12.11 8.95
CA SER A 141 21.36 11.60 7.61
C SER A 141 19.87 11.43 7.26
N VAL A 142 18.97 11.36 8.24
CA VAL A 142 17.53 11.33 8.00
C VAL A 142 16.88 12.72 8.00
N LEU A 143 17.58 13.76 8.46
CA LEU A 143 17.11 15.15 8.57
C LEU A 143 17.57 16.01 7.38
N THR A 144 17.50 15.47 6.16
CA THR A 144 18.15 16.04 4.97
C THR A 144 17.59 17.38 4.50
N ASN A 145 16.34 17.70 4.82
CA ASN A 145 15.70 18.97 4.46
C ASN A 145 15.50 19.91 5.67
N LEU A 146 16.15 19.63 6.81
CA LEU A 146 16.01 20.42 8.02
C LEU A 146 16.62 21.81 7.84
N THR A 147 15.80 22.84 8.02
CA THR A 147 16.20 24.25 7.94
C THR A 147 16.26 24.92 9.30
N GLU A 148 15.50 24.40 10.28
CA GLU A 148 15.39 24.97 11.61
C GLU A 148 15.47 23.87 12.68
N LEU A 149 16.30 24.09 13.70
CA LEU A 149 16.47 23.19 14.84
C LEU A 149 16.46 24.00 16.14
N ASN A 150 15.46 23.77 17.00
CA ASN A 150 15.36 24.45 18.29
C ASN A 150 15.77 23.52 19.45
N LEU A 151 16.95 23.80 20.02
CA LEU A 151 17.51 23.03 21.14
C LEU A 151 17.51 23.81 22.47
N LYS A 152 16.77 24.91 22.57
CA LYS A 152 16.75 25.72 23.79
C LYS A 152 16.29 24.91 25.00
N ARG A 153 16.84 25.21 26.18
CA ARG A 153 16.47 24.57 27.46
C ARG A 153 16.64 23.04 27.49
N ASN A 154 17.66 22.50 26.81
CA ASN A 154 17.96 21.07 26.81
C ASN A 154 19.15 20.65 27.68
N ASN A 155 19.65 21.52 28.56
CA ASN A 155 20.80 21.24 29.43
C ASN A 155 22.06 20.74 28.66
N ILE A 156 22.33 21.35 27.50
CA ILE A 156 23.48 21.02 26.65
C ILE A 156 24.69 21.79 27.18
N GLY A 157 25.74 21.06 27.56
CA GLY A 157 27.00 21.63 27.99
C GLY A 157 28.02 21.75 26.85
N GLU A 158 29.21 22.27 27.15
CA GLU A 158 30.31 22.47 26.20
C GLU A 158 30.65 21.19 25.42
N LYS A 159 30.72 20.04 26.09
CA LYS A 159 30.97 18.74 25.46
C LYS A 159 29.91 18.34 24.43
N GLY A 160 28.66 18.75 24.64
CA GLY A 160 27.58 18.50 23.69
C GLY A 160 27.78 19.30 22.41
N VAL A 161 28.10 20.60 22.54
CA VAL A 161 28.36 21.48 21.39
C VAL A 161 29.57 21.00 20.56
N LEU A 162 30.62 20.51 21.22
CA LEU A 162 31.81 19.95 20.56
C LEU A 162 31.60 18.55 19.96
N SER A 163 30.44 17.93 20.16
CA SER A 163 30.11 16.62 19.58
C SER A 163 29.41 16.73 18.22
N CYS A 164 29.11 17.96 17.76
CA CYS A 164 28.58 18.26 16.43
C CYS A 164 29.68 18.31 15.37
#